data_AF-A0A3S0N2Z5-F1
#
_entry.id   AF-A0A3S0N2Z5-F1
#
_cell.length_a   1.000
_cell.length_b   1.000
_cell.length_c   1.000
_cell.angle_alpha   90.00
_cell.angle_beta   90.00
_cell.angle_gamma   90.00
#
_symmetry.space_group_name_H-M   'P 1'
#
loop_
_entity.id
_entity.type
_entity.pdbx_description
1 polymer ?
#
loop_
_entity_poly.entity_id
_entity_poly.type
_entity_poly.pdbx_seq_one_letter_code
_entity_poly.pdbx_strand_id
1 'polypeptide(L)'
;MNDIKNYLLPPMTATKDIQIEQYQRQLIYYYNILMSVILAVFALIFTFIIPDRIMAWYLYGGLFLLVYTYLIIRKTYSVNVMVHSYIIIATLYNFYIMLVFWNNSIASFVWLIPIPLAAYVFFSRKYVFIYSLFVVLNIAAGYLISKNFSFNFPVHSQDDVRITDTILMVSNVAVISLLLYFKDKIKRVEIYHEIENKVHTPETQSAPVPEKLLCR
;
A
#
# COMPACT_ATOMS: atom_id res chain seq x y z
N MET A 1 -20.51 42.98 -7.73
CA MET A 1 -19.07 42.70 -7.52
C MET A 1 -18.84 41.57 -6.49
N ASN A 2 -19.74 40.56 -6.43
CA ASN A 2 -19.58 39.35 -5.60
C ASN A 2 -19.49 38.07 -6.45
N ASP A 3 -19.88 38.10 -7.73
CA ASP A 3 -19.89 36.91 -8.60
C ASP A 3 -18.53 36.51 -9.18
N ILE A 4 -17.51 37.38 -9.14
CA ILE A 4 -16.19 37.09 -9.75
C ILE A 4 -15.30 36.28 -8.79
N LYS A 5 -15.57 36.27 -7.48
CA LYS A 5 -14.79 35.48 -6.50
C LYS A 5 -15.06 33.96 -6.57
N ASN A 6 -16.23 33.54 -7.07
CA ASN A 6 -16.57 32.12 -7.18
C ASN A 6 -15.90 31.38 -8.33
N TYR A 7 -15.22 32.09 -9.25
CA TYR A 7 -14.51 31.47 -10.39
C TYR A 7 -12.99 31.38 -10.21
N LEU A 8 -12.43 32.01 -9.17
CA LEU A 8 -10.98 32.07 -8.93
C LEU A 8 -10.50 31.16 -7.80
N LEU A 9 -11.42 30.62 -7.00
CA LEU A 9 -11.12 29.63 -5.97
C LEU A 9 -11.63 28.27 -6.45
N PRO A 10 -10.77 27.25 -6.56
CA PRO A 10 -11.23 25.90 -6.84
C PRO A 10 -12.26 25.49 -5.78
N PRO A 11 -13.31 24.72 -6.14
CA PRO A 11 -14.29 24.27 -5.18
C PRO A 11 -13.57 23.57 -4.02
N MET A 12 -14.01 23.80 -2.78
CA MET A 12 -13.34 23.28 -1.56
C MET A 12 -13.01 21.78 -1.68
N THR A 13 -13.91 20.99 -2.26
CA THR A 13 -13.71 19.56 -2.58
C THR A 13 -12.48 19.29 -3.44
N ALA A 14 -12.21 20.10 -4.47
CA ALA A 14 -11.03 19.97 -5.32
C ALA A 14 -9.74 20.25 -4.54
N THR A 15 -9.76 21.17 -3.57
CA THR A 15 -8.58 21.49 -2.75
C THR A 15 -8.22 20.33 -1.82
N LYS A 16 -9.23 19.68 -1.22
CA LYS A 16 -9.07 18.45 -0.43
C LYS A 16 -8.48 17.31 -1.25
N ASP A 17 -9.07 17.04 -2.42
CA ASP A 17 -8.69 15.90 -3.26
C ASP A 17 -7.24 16.06 -3.77
N ILE A 18 -6.83 17.29 -4.11
CA ILE A 18 -5.43 17.59 -4.48
C ILE A 18 -4.47 17.31 -3.32
N GLN A 19 -4.80 17.71 -2.09
CA GLN A 19 -3.93 17.46 -0.92
C GLN A 19 -3.82 15.96 -0.60
N ILE A 20 -4.93 15.22 -0.68
CA ILE A 20 -4.93 13.77 -0.46
C ILE A 20 -4.07 13.08 -1.52
N GLU A 21 -4.23 13.43 -2.80
CA GLU A 21 -3.43 12.85 -3.88
C GLU A 21 -1.92 13.15 -3.68
N GLN A 22 -1.57 14.36 -3.22
CA GLN A 22 -0.18 14.70 -2.89
C GLN A 22 0.40 13.79 -1.80
N TYR A 23 -0.32 13.56 -0.71
CA TYR A 23 0.13 12.63 0.35
C TYR A 23 0.24 11.19 -0.16
N GLN A 24 -0.69 10.75 -1.02
CA GLN A 24 -0.62 9.44 -1.65
C GLN A 24 0.60 9.29 -2.57
N ARG A 25 0.92 10.31 -3.37
CA ARG A 25 2.13 10.32 -4.21
C ARG A 25 3.42 10.33 -3.39
N GLN A 26 3.44 11.08 -2.29
CA GLN A 26 4.55 11.05 -1.33
C GLN A 26 4.71 9.66 -0.70
N LEU A 27 3.61 9.04 -0.26
CA LEU A 27 3.64 7.68 0.27
C LEU A 27 4.24 6.71 -0.75
N ILE A 28 3.78 6.75 -2.01
CA ILE A 28 4.34 5.90 -3.08
C ILE A 28 5.84 6.15 -3.25
N TYR A 29 6.28 7.41 -3.24
CA TYR A 29 7.70 7.75 -3.36
C TYR A 29 8.54 7.16 -2.23
N TYR A 30 8.18 7.43 -0.97
CA TYR A 30 8.92 6.89 0.18
C TYR A 30 8.84 5.38 0.26
N TYR A 31 7.71 4.79 -0.13
CA TYR A 31 7.54 3.34 -0.19
C TYR A 31 8.47 2.72 -1.24
N ASN A 32 8.59 3.30 -2.43
CA ASN A 32 9.52 2.83 -3.45
C ASN A 32 10.98 2.91 -2.99
N ILE A 33 11.37 3.98 -2.28
CA ILE A 33 12.70 4.09 -1.68
C ILE A 33 12.92 2.99 -0.64
N LEU A 34 11.99 2.84 0.30
CA LEU A 34 12.09 1.84 1.36
C LEU A 34 12.19 0.42 0.77
N MET A 35 11.33 0.06 -0.18
CA MET A 35 11.38 -1.24 -0.85
C MET A 35 12.66 -1.45 -1.64
N SER A 36 13.21 -0.40 -2.27
CA SER A 36 14.49 -0.49 -2.97
C SER A 36 15.64 -0.79 -2.00
N VAL A 37 15.66 -0.13 -0.83
CA VAL A 37 16.66 -0.41 0.21
C VAL A 37 16.50 -1.84 0.72
N ILE A 38 15.27 -2.28 1.02
CA ILE A 38 15.02 -3.63 1.50
C ILE A 38 15.47 -4.68 0.47
N LEU A 39 15.07 -4.53 -0.80
CA LEU A 39 15.49 -5.45 -1.87
C LEU A 39 17.01 -5.46 -2.06
N ALA A 40 17.66 -4.30 -1.99
CA ALA A 40 19.12 -4.22 -2.07
C ALA A 40 19.79 -4.97 -0.90
N VAL A 41 19.29 -4.81 0.33
CA VAL A 41 19.79 -5.55 1.51
C VAL A 41 19.63 -7.06 1.30
N PHE A 42 18.44 -7.53 0.89
CA PHE A 42 18.24 -8.96 0.61
C PHE A 42 19.15 -9.46 -0.53
N ALA A 43 19.29 -8.70 -1.61
CA ALA A 43 20.17 -9.07 -2.72
C ALA A 43 21.64 -9.20 -2.27
N LEU A 44 22.11 -8.30 -1.41
CA LEU A 44 23.45 -8.37 -0.82
C LEU A 44 23.62 -9.58 0.10
N ILE A 45 22.62 -9.90 0.92
CA ILE A 45 22.63 -11.10 1.78
C ILE A 45 22.79 -12.36 0.93
N PHE A 46 21.99 -12.52 -0.13
CA PHE A 46 22.09 -13.69 -1.01
C PHE A 46 23.33 -13.69 -1.91
N THR A 47 24.02 -12.55 -2.04
CA THR A 47 25.27 -12.46 -2.78
C THR A 47 26.49 -12.81 -1.92
N PHE A 48 26.54 -12.30 -0.69
CA PHE A 48 27.74 -12.34 0.15
C PHE A 48 27.65 -13.25 1.38
N ILE A 49 26.44 -13.43 1.95
CA ILE A 49 26.26 -14.16 3.22
C ILE A 49 25.71 -15.57 2.97
N ILE A 50 24.65 -15.69 2.16
CA ILE A 50 23.98 -16.96 1.81
C ILE A 50 24.08 -17.11 0.30
N PRO A 51 25.19 -17.63 -0.26
CA PRO A 51 25.45 -17.56 -1.70
C PRO A 51 24.43 -18.36 -2.51
N ASP A 52 23.37 -17.69 -2.95
CA ASP A 52 22.35 -18.19 -3.86
C ASP A 52 22.29 -17.25 -5.06
N ARG A 53 22.98 -17.64 -6.13
CA ARG A 53 23.09 -16.82 -7.33
C ARG A 53 21.74 -16.58 -7.99
N ILE A 54 20.85 -17.57 -7.97
CA ILE A 54 19.54 -17.46 -8.64
C ILE A 54 18.70 -16.44 -7.87
N MET A 55 18.62 -16.58 -6.55
CA MET A 55 17.88 -15.65 -5.70
C MET A 55 18.48 -14.23 -5.74
N ALA A 56 19.81 -14.10 -5.70
CA ALA A 56 20.48 -12.80 -5.80
C ALA A 56 20.15 -12.08 -7.12
N TRP A 57 20.30 -12.74 -8.26
CA TRP A 57 19.95 -12.17 -9.57
C TRP A 57 18.45 -11.85 -9.68
N TYR A 58 17.59 -12.70 -9.11
CA TYR A 58 16.16 -12.44 -9.04
C TYR A 58 15.83 -11.16 -8.26
N LEU A 59 16.50 -10.93 -7.13
CA LEU A 59 16.34 -9.74 -6.30
C LEU A 59 16.91 -8.48 -6.95
N TYR A 60 18.09 -8.56 -7.59
CA TYR A 60 18.63 -7.45 -8.37
C TYR A 60 17.75 -7.10 -9.58
N GLY A 61 17.21 -8.11 -10.27
CA GLY A 61 16.25 -7.90 -11.36
C GLY A 61 14.97 -7.23 -10.87
N GLY A 62 14.44 -7.65 -9.73
CA GLY A 62 13.29 -7.01 -9.07
C GLY A 62 13.58 -5.56 -8.66
N LEU A 63 14.74 -5.30 -8.08
CA LEU A 63 15.18 -3.94 -7.73
C LEU A 63 15.28 -3.05 -8.97
N PHE A 64 15.91 -3.54 -10.04
CA PHE A 64 16.01 -2.81 -11.30
C PHE A 64 14.63 -2.51 -11.86
N LEU A 65 13.74 -3.51 -11.94
CA LEU A 65 12.37 -3.34 -12.43
C LEU A 65 11.58 -2.34 -11.58
N LEU A 66 11.68 -2.42 -10.25
CA LEU A 66 11.01 -1.51 -9.34
C LEU A 66 11.41 -0.06 -9.61
N VAL A 67 12.72 0.22 -9.60
CA VAL A 67 13.26 1.58 -9.77
C VAL A 67 12.98 2.08 -11.18
N TYR A 68 13.29 1.28 -12.20
CA TYR A 68 13.12 1.66 -13.61
C TYR A 68 11.66 1.95 -13.94
N THR A 69 10.75 1.05 -13.56
CA THR A 69 9.32 1.22 -13.81
C THR A 69 8.80 2.46 -13.10
N TYR A 70 9.17 2.66 -11.82
CA TYR A 70 8.76 3.83 -11.05
C TYR A 70 9.19 5.14 -11.71
N LEU A 71 10.42 5.24 -12.21
CA LEU A 71 10.93 6.44 -12.89
C LEU A 71 10.09 6.84 -14.11
N ILE A 72 9.59 5.85 -14.86
CA ILE A 72 8.76 6.05 -16.04
C ILE A 72 7.33 6.44 -15.65
N ILE A 73 6.70 5.68 -14.75
CA ILE A 73 5.25 5.81 -14.51
C ILE A 73 4.89 6.95 -13.57
N ARG A 74 5.83 7.42 -12.71
CA ARG A 74 5.54 8.34 -11.59
C ARG A 74 4.90 9.68 -11.99
N LYS A 75 5.09 10.14 -13.23
CA LYS A 75 4.55 11.42 -13.74
C LYS A 75 3.31 11.26 -14.62
N THR A 76 3.07 10.07 -15.16
CA THR A 76 2.11 9.87 -16.26
C THR A 76 0.81 9.24 -15.77
N TYR A 77 0.89 8.35 -14.78
CA TYR A 77 -0.25 7.57 -14.33
C TYR A 77 -0.91 8.16 -13.07
N SER A 78 -2.20 7.88 -12.91
CA SER A 78 -2.92 8.18 -11.68
C SER A 78 -2.45 7.28 -10.55
N VAL A 79 -2.51 7.79 -9.32
CA VAL A 79 -2.18 7.04 -8.09
C VAL A 79 -2.89 5.69 -8.05
N ASN A 80 -4.17 5.69 -8.41
CA ASN A 80 -5.02 4.51 -8.37
C ASN A 80 -4.48 3.38 -9.27
N VAL A 81 -4.15 3.69 -10.54
CA VAL A 81 -3.56 2.71 -11.46
C VAL A 81 -2.20 2.24 -10.96
N MET A 82 -1.35 3.15 -10.51
CA MET A 82 -0.02 2.81 -10.00
C MET A 82 -0.10 1.79 -8.85
N VAL A 83 -0.98 2.02 -7.87
CA VAL A 83 -1.13 1.14 -6.70
C VAL A 83 -1.76 -0.19 -7.08
N HIS A 84 -2.80 -0.21 -7.93
CA HIS A 84 -3.41 -1.46 -8.39
C HIS A 84 -2.40 -2.35 -9.12
N SER A 85 -1.69 -1.78 -10.10
CA SER A 85 -0.66 -2.50 -10.86
C SER A 85 0.46 -2.99 -9.95
N TYR A 86 0.91 -2.15 -9.01
CA TYR A 86 1.95 -2.53 -8.06
C TYR A 86 1.52 -3.73 -7.21
N ILE A 87 0.31 -3.73 -6.63
CA ILE A 87 -0.14 -4.85 -5.79
C ILE A 87 -0.13 -6.16 -6.58
N ILE A 88 -0.62 -6.15 -7.82
CA ILE A 88 -0.64 -7.35 -8.67
C ILE A 88 0.79 -7.81 -8.98
N ILE A 89 1.63 -6.92 -9.51
CA ILE A 89 3.00 -7.24 -9.92
C ILE A 89 3.84 -7.69 -8.72
N ALA A 90 3.78 -6.99 -7.60
CA ALA A 90 4.53 -7.32 -6.40
C ALA A 90 4.09 -8.67 -5.81
N THR A 91 2.80 -9.00 -5.88
CA THR A 91 2.33 -10.31 -5.42
C THR A 91 2.84 -11.44 -6.31
N LEU A 92 2.79 -11.26 -7.64
CA LEU A 92 3.34 -12.23 -8.60
C LEU A 92 4.85 -12.39 -8.44
N TYR A 93 5.56 -11.30 -8.18
CA TYR A 93 7.00 -11.32 -7.88
C TYR A 93 7.27 -12.10 -6.58
N ASN A 94 6.56 -11.80 -5.50
CA ASN A 94 6.72 -12.49 -4.22
C ASN A 94 6.29 -13.97 -4.29
N PHE A 95 5.43 -14.35 -5.24
CA PHE A 95 4.98 -15.73 -5.40
C PHE A 95 6.15 -16.70 -5.66
N TYR A 96 7.13 -16.29 -6.47
CA TYR A 96 8.33 -17.10 -6.69
C TYR A 96 9.14 -17.28 -5.40
N ILE A 97 9.39 -16.19 -4.67
CA ILE A 97 10.12 -16.21 -3.40
C ILE A 97 9.41 -17.15 -2.41
N MET A 98 8.09 -17.05 -2.31
CA MET A 98 7.28 -17.93 -1.47
C MET A 98 7.41 -19.41 -1.85
N LEU A 99 7.47 -19.74 -3.14
CA LEU A 99 7.68 -21.12 -3.59
C LEU A 99 9.07 -21.63 -3.22
N VAL A 100 10.12 -20.82 -3.40
CA VAL A 100 11.51 -21.20 -3.07
C VAL A 100 11.64 -21.50 -1.57
N PHE A 101 11.03 -20.67 -0.72
CA PHE A 101 11.09 -20.81 0.73
C PHE A 101 9.96 -21.64 1.34
N TRP A 102 9.10 -22.25 0.52
CA TRP A 102 7.87 -22.91 0.98
C TRP A 102 8.12 -23.94 2.09
N ASN A 103 9.12 -24.79 1.92
CA ASN A 103 9.49 -25.83 2.87
C ASN A 103 10.47 -25.36 3.95
N ASN A 104 11.03 -24.16 3.80
CA ASN A 104 12.10 -23.63 4.65
C ASN A 104 11.55 -22.67 5.70
N SER A 105 10.60 -21.79 5.33
CA SER A 105 9.99 -20.83 6.25
C SER A 105 8.61 -20.33 5.81
N ILE A 106 7.70 -20.32 6.78
CA ILE A 106 6.39 -19.69 6.72
C ILE A 106 6.53 -18.15 6.76
N ALA A 107 7.66 -17.60 7.21
CA ALA A 107 7.85 -16.15 7.27
C ALA A 107 7.74 -15.50 5.89
N SER A 108 7.98 -16.22 4.80
CA SER A 108 7.83 -15.73 3.42
C SER A 108 6.44 -15.14 3.12
N PHE A 109 5.38 -15.59 3.81
CA PHE A 109 4.03 -15.04 3.66
C PHE A 109 3.87 -13.65 4.28
N VAL A 110 4.78 -13.25 5.18
CA VAL A 110 4.75 -11.94 5.86
C VAL A 110 4.82 -10.80 4.84
N TRP A 111 5.49 -11.02 3.70
CA TRP A 111 5.52 -10.09 2.56
C TRP A 111 4.13 -9.70 2.02
N LEU A 112 3.11 -10.53 2.23
CA LEU A 112 1.75 -10.26 1.76
C LEU A 112 0.91 -9.45 2.76
N ILE A 113 1.34 -9.35 4.02
CA ILE A 113 0.59 -8.66 5.09
C ILE A 113 0.39 -7.16 4.78
N PRO A 114 1.37 -6.43 4.22
CA PRO A 114 1.17 -5.02 3.87
C PRO A 114 0.12 -4.79 2.78
N ILE A 115 -0.28 -5.81 2.00
CA ILE A 115 -1.17 -5.64 0.84
C ILE A 115 -2.58 -5.18 1.25
N PRO A 116 -3.32 -5.89 2.14
CA PRO A 116 -4.61 -5.39 2.63
C PRO A 116 -4.52 -4.03 3.31
N LEU A 117 -3.41 -3.76 4.01
CA LEU A 117 -3.19 -2.48 4.66
C LEU A 117 -3.01 -1.36 3.63
N ALA A 118 -2.21 -1.57 2.59
CA ALA A 118 -2.07 -0.62 1.49
C ALA A 118 -3.42 -0.37 0.81
N ALA A 119 -4.21 -1.42 0.57
CA ALA A 119 -5.56 -1.27 0.03
C ALA A 119 -6.46 -0.41 0.93
N TYR A 120 -6.32 -0.54 2.25
CA TYR A 120 -7.05 0.29 3.20
C TYR A 120 -6.63 1.77 3.14
N VAL A 121 -5.35 2.07 2.87
CA VAL A 121 -4.83 3.45 2.78
C VAL A 121 -5.24 4.13 1.47
N PHE A 122 -5.18 3.41 0.36
CA PHE A 122 -5.37 4.00 -0.98
C PHE A 122 -6.79 3.88 -1.53
N PHE A 123 -7.57 2.91 -1.06
CA PHE A 123 -8.85 2.56 -1.66
C PHE A 123 -9.98 2.46 -0.63
N SER A 124 -11.20 2.28 -1.12
CA SER A 124 -12.36 2.04 -0.26
C SER A 124 -12.34 0.65 0.38
N ARG A 125 -13.13 0.46 1.44
CA ARG A 125 -13.20 -0.79 2.22
C ARG A 125 -13.44 -2.04 1.36
N LYS A 126 -14.16 -1.93 0.23
CA LYS A 126 -14.40 -3.07 -0.68
C LYS A 126 -13.09 -3.67 -1.19
N TYR A 127 -12.10 -2.83 -1.50
CA TYR A 127 -10.82 -3.28 -2.04
C TYR A 127 -9.98 -3.98 -0.99
N VAL A 128 -10.12 -3.62 0.29
CA VAL A 128 -9.49 -4.37 1.39
C VAL A 128 -9.93 -5.83 1.36
N PHE A 129 -11.23 -6.09 1.22
CA PHE A 129 -11.74 -7.46 1.12
C PHE A 129 -11.26 -8.17 -0.14
N ILE A 130 -11.31 -7.49 -1.30
CA ILE A 130 -10.84 -8.06 -2.58
C ILE A 130 -9.36 -8.45 -2.48
N TYR A 131 -8.53 -7.58 -1.92
CA TYR A 131 -7.10 -7.80 -1.82
C TYR A 131 -6.72 -8.82 -0.73
N SER A 132 -7.45 -8.86 0.38
CA SER A 132 -7.32 -9.95 1.36
C SER A 132 -7.65 -11.30 0.74
N LEU A 133 -8.75 -11.39 -0.01
CA LEU A 133 -9.11 -12.62 -0.72
C LEU A 133 -8.06 -12.99 -1.76
N PHE A 134 -7.55 -12.02 -2.52
CA PHE A 134 -6.48 -12.22 -3.48
C PHE A 134 -5.20 -12.78 -2.82
N VAL A 135 -4.81 -12.26 -1.65
CA VAL A 135 -3.67 -12.79 -0.86
C VAL A 135 -3.92 -14.25 -0.46
N VAL A 136 -5.11 -14.56 0.08
CA VAL A 136 -5.45 -15.94 0.47
C VAL A 136 -5.41 -16.89 -0.72
N LEU A 137 -5.94 -16.47 -1.88
CA LEU A 137 -5.91 -17.26 -3.11
C LEU A 137 -4.48 -17.49 -3.60
N ASN A 138 -3.59 -16.49 -3.48
CA ASN A 138 -2.16 -16.67 -3.80
C ASN A 138 -1.50 -17.69 -2.88
N ILE A 139 -1.76 -17.64 -1.57
CA ILE A 139 -1.22 -18.63 -0.63
C ILE A 139 -1.74 -20.04 -0.97
N ALA A 140 -3.03 -20.18 -1.25
CA ALA A 140 -3.64 -21.45 -1.64
C ALA A 140 -3.04 -22.00 -2.95
N ALA A 141 -2.82 -21.12 -3.93
CA ALA A 141 -2.16 -21.50 -5.19
C ALA A 141 -0.72 -21.96 -4.94
N GLY A 142 0.04 -21.26 -4.10
CA GLY A 142 1.40 -21.65 -3.72
C GLY A 142 1.44 -23.05 -3.09
N TYR A 143 0.49 -23.35 -2.19
CA TYR A 143 0.36 -24.67 -1.57
C TYR A 143 0.06 -25.76 -2.60
N LEU A 144 -0.91 -25.53 -3.48
CA LEU A 144 -1.27 -26.49 -4.52
C LEU A 144 -0.09 -26.76 -5.45
N ILE A 145 0.66 -25.73 -5.84
CA ILE A 145 1.84 -25.88 -6.69
C ILE A 145 2.94 -26.65 -5.96
N SER A 146 3.27 -26.27 -4.73
CA SER A 146 4.30 -26.98 -3.95
C SER A 146 3.98 -28.44 -3.68
N LYS A 147 2.69 -28.82 -3.63
CA LYS A 147 2.27 -30.21 -3.39
C LYS A 147 2.24 -31.06 -4.65
N ASN A 148 1.85 -30.47 -5.79
CA ASN A 148 1.67 -31.22 -7.04
C ASN A 148 2.93 -31.21 -7.93
N PHE A 149 3.85 -30.28 -7.73
CA PHE A 149 5.07 -30.17 -8.51
C PHE A 149 6.30 -30.29 -7.60
N SER A 150 7.26 -31.13 -8.01
CA SER A 150 8.55 -31.23 -7.36
C SER A 150 9.51 -30.18 -7.94
N PHE A 151 9.90 -29.21 -7.11
CA PHE A 151 10.92 -28.24 -7.46
C PHE A 151 12.21 -28.55 -6.72
N ASN A 152 13.34 -28.58 -7.45
CA ASN A 152 14.67 -28.73 -6.88
C ASN A 152 15.19 -27.35 -6.44
N PHE A 153 14.63 -26.82 -5.35
CA PHE A 153 15.11 -25.56 -4.76
C PHE A 153 16.34 -25.79 -3.88
N PRO A 154 17.23 -24.78 -3.73
CA PRO A 154 18.35 -24.84 -2.81
C PRO A 154 17.84 -25.09 -1.38
N VAL A 155 18.52 -25.99 -0.66
CA VAL A 155 18.26 -26.21 0.77
C VAL A 155 19.07 -25.16 1.53
N HIS A 156 18.38 -24.26 2.21
CA HIS A 156 19.01 -23.26 3.08
C HIS A 156 19.18 -23.82 4.49
N SER A 157 20.25 -23.43 5.18
CA SER A 157 20.44 -23.84 6.57
C SER A 157 19.43 -23.14 7.49
N GLN A 158 19.18 -23.71 8.67
CA GLN A 158 18.26 -23.08 9.63
C GLN A 158 18.74 -21.71 10.10
N ASP A 159 20.06 -21.50 10.18
CA ASP A 159 20.61 -20.21 10.58
C ASP A 159 20.48 -19.16 9.47
N ASP A 160 20.66 -19.56 8.21
CA ASP A 160 20.38 -18.71 7.04
C ASP A 160 18.93 -18.24 7.05
N VAL A 161 18.00 -19.17 7.27
CA VAL A 161 16.55 -18.89 7.34
C VAL A 161 16.22 -17.94 8.49
N ARG A 162 16.81 -18.14 9.67
CA ARG A 162 16.58 -17.25 10.83
C ARG A 162 17.00 -15.81 10.55
N ILE A 163 18.15 -15.62 9.89
CA ILE A 163 18.64 -14.29 9.51
C ILE A 163 17.66 -13.63 8.55
N THR A 164 17.28 -14.33 7.48
CA THR A 164 16.36 -13.78 6.47
C THR A 164 14.99 -13.47 7.06
N ASP A 165 14.46 -14.32 7.95
CA ASP A 165 13.16 -14.15 8.58
C ASP A 165 13.15 -12.96 9.56
N THR A 166 14.23 -12.76 10.30
CA THR A 166 14.37 -11.63 11.22
C THR A 166 14.36 -10.31 10.45
N ILE A 167 15.16 -10.23 9.39
CA ILE A 167 15.24 -9.03 8.53
C ILE A 167 13.90 -8.80 7.81
N LEU A 168 13.23 -9.87 7.41
CA LEU A 168 11.91 -9.82 6.80
C LEU A 168 10.86 -9.22 7.74
N MET A 169 10.83 -9.65 9.00
CA MET A 169 9.92 -9.11 10.00
C MET A 169 10.17 -7.62 10.25
N VAL A 170 11.44 -7.22 10.45
CA VAL A 170 11.81 -5.81 10.67
C VAL A 170 11.41 -4.95 9.46
N SER A 171 11.67 -5.44 8.24
CA SER A 171 11.31 -4.76 7.01
C SER A 171 9.79 -4.56 6.88
N ASN A 172 9.00 -5.57 7.24
CA ASN A 172 7.54 -5.46 7.20
C ASN A 172 7.00 -4.49 8.25
N VAL A 173 7.57 -4.46 9.45
CA VAL A 173 7.23 -3.45 10.46
C VAL A 173 7.49 -2.05 9.90
N ALA A 174 8.65 -1.80 9.28
CA ALA A 174 8.96 -0.51 8.67
C ALA A 174 7.94 -0.12 7.57
N VAL A 175 7.56 -1.05 6.71
CA VAL A 175 6.55 -0.83 5.67
C VAL A 175 5.18 -0.50 6.28
N ILE A 176 4.75 -1.26 7.29
CA ILE A 176 3.47 -1.04 7.98
C ILE A 176 3.47 0.33 8.66
N SER A 177 4.55 0.69 9.36
CA SER A 177 4.70 2.00 10.00
C SER A 177 4.60 3.14 8.97
N LEU A 178 5.23 3.00 7.80
CA LEU A 178 5.14 3.98 6.72
C LEU A 178 3.70 4.15 6.20
N LEU A 179 3.00 3.03 5.96
CA LEU A 179 1.60 3.04 5.51
C LEU A 179 0.69 3.72 6.54
N LEU A 180 0.84 3.39 7.83
CA LEU A 180 0.04 3.98 8.90
C LEU A 180 0.34 5.47 9.08
N TYR A 181 1.60 5.88 9.01
CA TYR A 181 1.99 7.28 9.10
C TYR A 181 1.30 8.15 8.04
N PHE A 182 1.28 7.71 6.79
CA PHE A 182 0.63 8.46 5.72
C PHE A 182 -0.90 8.36 5.76
N LYS A 183 -1.45 7.22 6.19
CA LYS A 183 -2.88 7.10 6.47
C LYS A 183 -3.34 8.14 7.49
N ASP A 184 -2.59 8.32 8.58
CA ASP A 184 -2.93 9.31 9.59
C ASP A 184 -2.88 10.74 9.04
N LYS A 185 -1.92 11.05 8.16
CA LYS A 185 -1.87 12.34 7.46
C LYS A 185 -3.09 12.56 6.57
N ILE A 186 -3.45 11.57 5.76
CA ILE A 186 -4.61 11.64 4.86
C ILE A 186 -5.90 11.84 5.68
N LYS A 187 -6.07 11.05 6.76
CA LYS A 187 -7.25 11.14 7.64
C LYS A 187 -7.37 12.50 8.32
N ARG A 188 -6.25 13.13 8.70
CA ARG A 188 -6.28 14.49 9.27
C ARG A 188 -6.84 15.50 8.27
N VAL A 189 -6.42 15.45 7.00
CA VAL A 189 -6.97 16.31 5.93
C VAL A 189 -8.47 16.11 5.76
N GLU A 190 -8.94 14.86 5.80
CA GLU A 190 -10.37 14.55 5.71
C GLU A 190 -11.18 15.17 6.84
N ILE A 191 -10.69 15.08 8.09
CA ILE A 191 -11.37 15.59 9.28
C ILE A 191 -11.43 17.12 9.27
N TYR A 192 -10.30 17.81 9.01
CA TYR A 192 -10.28 19.28 9.01
C TYR A 192 -11.29 19.85 8.01
N HIS A 193 -11.37 19.24 6.83
CA HIS A 193 -12.28 19.69 5.80
C HIS A 193 -13.75 19.33 6.09
N GLU A 194 -14.02 18.24 6.82
CA GLU A 194 -15.38 17.93 7.29
C GLU A 194 -15.86 18.96 8.33
N ILE A 195 -14.97 19.37 9.25
CA ILE A 195 -15.27 20.40 10.26
C ILE A 195 -15.52 21.74 9.57
N GLU A 196 -14.69 22.15 8.62
CA GLU A 196 -14.86 23.41 7.88
C GLU A 196 -16.18 23.45 7.10
N ASN A 197 -16.55 22.34 6.44
CA ASN A 197 -17.84 22.22 5.75
C ASN A 197 -19.03 22.32 6.72
N LYS A 198 -18.92 21.77 7.94
CA LYS A 198 -19.97 21.88 8.97
C LYS A 198 -20.08 23.30 9.53
N VAL A 199 -18.98 24.03 9.64
CA VAL A 199 -18.98 25.44 10.11
C VAL A 199 -19.55 26.39 9.05
N HIS A 200 -19.40 26.09 7.75
CA HIS A 200 -19.93 26.91 6.66
C HIS A 200 -21.36 26.56 6.20
N THR A 201 -21.98 25.55 6.81
CA THR A 201 -23.40 25.25 6.62
C THR A 201 -24.15 25.63 7.91
N PRO A 202 -24.58 26.90 8.09
CA PRO A 202 -25.35 27.26 9.27
C PRO A 202 -26.69 26.52 9.24
N GLU A 203 -27.01 25.86 10.35
CA GLU A 203 -28.30 25.24 10.64
C GLU A 203 -29.46 26.17 10.23
N THR A 204 -30.06 25.91 9.08
CA THR A 204 -31.34 26.51 8.70
C THR A 204 -32.41 25.44 8.83
N GLN A 205 -32.92 25.25 10.05
CA GLN A 205 -34.19 24.63 10.47
C GLN A 205 -34.07 24.36 11.98
N SER A 206 -34.90 24.84 12.90
CA SER A 206 -36.26 25.39 12.82
C SER A 206 -36.53 26.22 14.09
N ALA A 207 -36.89 27.50 13.94
CA ALA A 207 -37.51 28.25 15.03
C ALA A 207 -38.95 27.72 15.26
N PRO A 208 -39.41 27.52 16.50
CA PRO A 208 -40.80 27.15 16.75
C PRO A 208 -41.70 28.35 16.46
N VAL A 209 -42.63 28.19 15.53
CA VAL A 209 -43.66 29.19 15.21
C VAL A 209 -44.57 29.34 16.43
N PRO A 210 -44.77 30.55 16.99
CA PRO A 210 -45.71 30.75 18.08
C PRO A 210 -47.13 30.70 17.52
N GLU A 211 -47.89 29.70 17.99
CA GLU A 211 -49.31 29.51 17.75
C GLU A 211 -50.09 30.73 18.29
N LYS A 212 -50.40 31.69 17.41
CA LYS A 212 -51.33 32.75 17.74
C LYS A 212 -52.76 32.20 17.76
N LEU A 213 -53.28 32.08 18.98
CA LEU A 213 -54.67 32.30 19.38
C LEU A 213 -55.58 32.79 18.24
N LEU A 214 -56.50 31.92 17.81
CA LEU A 214 -57.74 32.32 17.14
C LEU A 214 -58.93 31.92 18.02
N CYS A 215 -59.19 32.75 19.03
CA CYS A 215 -60.53 32.90 19.59
C CYS A 215 -61.18 34.12 18.92
N ARG A 216 -62.12 33.89 17.99
CA ARG A 216 -63.42 34.57 17.88
C ARG A 216 -64.17 34.11 16.63
#